data_AF-C1C2I7-F1
#
_entry.id   AF-C1C2I7-F1
#
_cell.length_a   1.000
_cell.length_b   1.000
_cell.length_c   1.000
_cell.angle_alpha   90.00
_cell.angle_beta   90.00
_cell.angle_gamma   90.00
#
_symmetry.space_group_name_H-M   'P 1'
#
loop_
_entity.id
_entity.type
_entity.pdbx_description
1 polymer ?
#
loop_
_entity_poly.entity_id
_entity_poly.type
_entity_poly.pdbx_seq_one_letter_code
_entity_poly.pdbx_strand_id
1 'polypeptide(L)'
;MRQIAYWRITLTSSSPRYLPPFHRKRQTLLFTATHTETLNELLDANSEKEHFFYREGEDDASSLTVSTLEQHYVLTPADFRDAYLIGIIMKIQKTAPNASFMVFTKTCKIAQILSMTLDKLGFANVTLHSMKPQRERLSALSRFRSHIAKILIATDVASRGLDIPQVEYVINHSVPSDAKDYVHRVGRTARAGRKGTALTLITPHDVLLIQSIEEHIGSKLSEYKVNDKCISEIVVQVNVTRREQDIRLTEVDFDEKKRLNKRKKLIEQGIDPDEFERAMKKKRRKAFKEQRMERMKKKEDKSKSSEVTQS
;
A
#
# COMPACT_ATOMS: atom_id res chain seq x y z
N MET A 1 -39.99 -13.75 5.86
CA MET A 1 -38.84 -13.39 5.00
C MET A 1 -38.58 -11.91 5.15
N ARG A 2 -37.51 -11.49 5.85
CA ARG A 2 -37.16 -10.07 6.01
C ARG A 2 -36.04 -9.72 5.05
N GLN A 3 -36.30 -8.79 4.15
CA GLN A 3 -35.31 -8.20 3.24
C GLN A 3 -34.24 -7.48 4.05
N ILE A 4 -32.97 -7.83 3.82
CA ILE A 4 -31.82 -7.12 4.35
C ILE A 4 -31.45 -6.05 3.32
N ALA A 5 -31.76 -4.79 3.60
CA ALA A 5 -31.33 -3.66 2.79
C ALA A 5 -29.88 -3.30 3.15
N TYR A 6 -28.98 -3.41 2.17
CA TYR A 6 -27.60 -2.96 2.30
C TYR A 6 -27.52 -1.44 2.17
N TRP A 7 -26.98 -0.77 3.19
CA TRP A 7 -26.62 0.65 3.12
C TRP A 7 -25.12 0.84 3.33
N ARG A 8 -24.50 1.53 2.37
CA ARG A 8 -23.07 1.87 2.36
C ARG A 8 -22.90 3.20 3.09
N ILE A 9 -22.31 3.17 4.27
CA ILE A 9 -21.95 4.41 5.00
C ILE A 9 -20.62 4.92 4.46
N THR A 10 -20.67 6.03 3.74
CA THR A 10 -19.49 6.84 3.39
C THR A 10 -19.29 7.87 4.50
N LEU A 11 -18.20 7.72 5.27
CA LEU A 11 -17.79 8.72 6.25
C LEU A 11 -17.22 9.94 5.52
N THR A 12 -18.03 10.99 5.35
CA THR A 12 -17.55 12.34 5.05
C THR A 12 -17.52 13.14 6.33
N SER A 13 -16.39 13.79 6.60
CA SER A 13 -16.06 14.53 7.82
C SER A 13 -16.80 15.87 7.96
N SER A 14 -18.13 15.85 7.92
CA SER A 14 -18.94 17.04 8.19
C SER A 14 -20.36 16.64 8.60
N SER A 15 -20.69 16.94 9.87
CA SER A 15 -22.05 17.06 10.42
C SER A 15 -22.83 15.74 10.70
N PRO A 16 -23.50 15.63 11.87
CA PRO A 16 -24.31 14.46 12.27
C PRO A 16 -25.69 14.45 11.59
N ARG A 17 -25.75 14.69 10.28
CA ARG A 17 -26.99 15.04 9.57
C ARG A 17 -27.58 13.92 8.70
N TYR A 18 -27.26 12.66 8.98
CA TYR A 18 -27.65 11.51 8.12
C TYR A 18 -28.23 10.30 8.84
N LEU A 19 -28.51 10.38 10.14
CA LEU A 19 -29.26 9.31 10.81
C LEU A 19 -30.75 9.66 10.79
N PRO A 20 -31.62 8.86 10.12
CA PRO A 20 -33.06 9.08 10.18
C PRO A 20 -33.55 8.98 11.63
N PRO A 21 -34.67 9.66 11.98
CA PRO A 21 -35.16 9.75 13.35
C PRO A 21 -35.39 8.37 13.98
N PHE A 22 -35.08 8.24 15.28
CA PHE A 22 -35.14 6.99 16.02
C PHE A 22 -36.54 6.35 16.00
N HIS A 23 -36.70 5.24 15.26
CA HIS A 23 -37.84 4.35 15.43
C HIS A 23 -37.52 3.37 16.57
N ARG A 24 -38.46 3.15 17.50
CA ARG A 24 -38.27 2.33 18.74
C ARG A 24 -37.77 0.88 18.58
N LYS A 25 -37.58 0.37 17.36
CA LYS A 25 -37.11 -1.00 17.06
C LYS A 25 -36.07 -1.06 15.93
N ARG A 26 -34.94 -0.34 16.07
CA ARG A 26 -33.80 -0.43 15.14
C ARG A 26 -32.66 -1.22 15.78
N GLN A 27 -32.11 -2.18 15.03
CA GLN A 27 -30.82 -2.79 15.34
C GLN A 27 -29.75 -2.03 14.54
N THR A 28 -28.76 -1.47 15.24
CA THR A 28 -27.62 -0.78 14.62
C THR A 28 -26.41 -1.67 14.78
N LEU A 29 -25.75 -1.99 13.66
CA LEU A 29 -24.51 -2.76 13.62
C LEU A 29 -23.40 -1.87 13.05
N LEU A 30 -22.30 -1.75 13.78
CA LEU A 30 -21.12 -1.00 13.36
C LEU A 30 -20.00 -1.98 13.08
N PHE A 31 -19.47 -1.97 11.85
CA PHE A 31 -18.36 -2.83 11.45
C PHE A 31 -17.12 -1.98 11.22
N THR A 32 -16.06 -2.25 11.96
CA THR A 32 -14.75 -1.61 11.79
C THR A 32 -13.65 -2.67 11.79
N ALA A 33 -12.58 -2.40 11.06
CA ALA A 33 -11.36 -3.21 11.10
C ALA A 33 -10.44 -2.83 12.27
N THR A 34 -10.59 -1.62 12.81
CA THR A 34 -9.73 -1.08 13.87
C THR A 34 -10.58 -0.32 14.89
N HIS A 35 -10.30 -0.55 16.17
CA HIS A 35 -10.90 0.20 17.26
C HIS A 35 -10.09 1.50 17.48
N THR A 36 -10.75 2.64 17.41
CA THR A 36 -10.13 3.96 17.65
C THR A 36 -10.90 4.68 18.75
N GLU A 37 -10.25 5.57 19.50
CA GLU A 37 -10.91 6.39 20.53
C GLU A 37 -12.07 7.22 19.95
N THR A 38 -11.92 7.67 18.70
CA THR A 38 -13.00 8.34 17.95
C THR A 38 -14.23 7.46 17.70
N LEU A 39 -14.07 6.14 17.70
CA LEU A 39 -15.20 5.20 17.62
C LEU A 39 -15.95 5.15 18.95
N ASN A 40 -15.22 5.17 20.07
CA ASN A 40 -15.82 5.23 21.41
C ASN A 40 -16.62 6.51 21.58
N GLU A 41 -16.04 7.66 21.24
CA GLU A 41 -16.74 8.94 21.28
C GLU A 41 -18.03 8.93 20.43
N LEU A 42 -17.99 8.26 19.27
CA LEU A 42 -19.17 8.10 18.40
C LEU A 42 -20.22 7.15 18.97
N LEU A 43 -19.81 6.09 19.65
CA LEU A 43 -20.70 5.12 20.31
C LEU A 43 -21.37 5.79 21.51
N ASP A 44 -20.57 6.44 22.37
CA ASP A 44 -21.02 7.16 23.56
C ASP A 44 -21.99 8.29 23.20
N ALA A 45 -21.74 9.02 22.10
CA ALA A 45 -22.59 10.12 21.67
C ALA A 45 -23.92 9.67 21.05
N ASN A 46 -24.07 8.43 20.61
CA ASN A 46 -25.22 7.99 19.79
C ASN A 46 -26.01 6.82 20.38
N SER A 47 -25.77 6.41 21.62
CA SER A 47 -26.51 5.29 22.19
C SER A 47 -26.72 5.34 23.70
N GLU A 48 -27.96 5.09 24.09
CA GLU A 48 -28.45 5.05 25.47
C GLU A 48 -28.42 3.63 26.07
N LYS A 49 -27.94 2.61 25.32
CA LYS A 49 -27.96 1.19 25.72
C LYS A 49 -26.57 0.58 25.61
N GLU A 50 -26.28 -0.39 26.47
CA GLU A 50 -25.07 -1.21 26.38
C GLU A 50 -24.95 -1.87 25.00
N HIS A 51 -23.77 -1.74 24.42
CA HIS A 51 -23.41 -2.30 23.13
C HIS A 51 -22.84 -3.70 23.32
N PHE A 52 -23.38 -4.68 22.60
CA PHE A 52 -22.69 -5.94 22.45
C PHE A 52 -21.44 -5.71 21.58
N PHE A 53 -20.27 -5.84 22.19
CA PHE A 53 -18.99 -5.72 21.53
C PHE A 53 -18.45 -7.12 21.23
N TYR A 54 -18.24 -7.41 19.95
CA TYR A 54 -17.55 -8.62 19.52
C TYR A 54 -16.26 -8.25 18.83
N ARG A 55 -15.14 -8.69 19.40
CA ARG A 55 -13.82 -8.57 18.82
C ARG A 55 -13.29 -9.98 18.58
N GLU A 56 -13.00 -10.27 17.31
CA GLU A 56 -12.28 -11.49 16.97
C GLU A 56 -10.79 -11.26 17.25
N GLY A 57 -10.27 -11.89 18.30
CA GLY A 57 -8.88 -11.74 18.77
C GLY A 57 -8.76 -10.89 20.04
N GLU A 58 -8.89 -11.55 21.18
CA GLU A 58 -8.40 -11.08 22.47
C GLU A 58 -7.14 -11.90 22.84
N ASP A 59 -6.26 -11.28 23.63
CA ASP A 59 -5.06 -11.85 24.27
C ASP A 59 -3.74 -11.83 23.45
N ASP A 60 -3.16 -10.63 23.25
CA ASP A 60 -1.88 -10.21 23.87
C ASP A 60 -1.53 -8.80 23.36
N ALA A 61 -1.67 -7.80 24.21
CA ALA A 61 -1.50 -6.38 23.86
C ALA A 61 -0.03 -5.96 23.60
N SER A 62 0.90 -6.91 23.49
CA SER A 62 2.32 -6.62 23.30
C SER A 62 2.76 -6.59 21.84
N SER A 63 2.00 -7.20 20.92
CA SER A 63 2.41 -7.32 19.51
C SER A 63 1.25 -7.05 18.55
N LEU A 64 1.37 -5.98 17.75
CA LEU A 64 0.44 -5.68 16.65
C LEU A 64 0.51 -6.69 15.49
N THR A 65 1.44 -7.64 15.55
CA THR A 65 1.68 -8.67 14.54
C THR A 65 1.54 -10.08 15.12
N VAL A 66 1.20 -11.07 14.28
CA VAL A 66 1.08 -12.47 14.72
C VAL A 66 2.46 -13.02 15.08
N SER A 67 2.60 -13.78 16.16
CA SER A 67 3.88 -14.34 16.62
C SER A 67 4.54 -15.30 15.62
N THR A 68 3.77 -15.91 14.71
CA THR A 68 4.26 -16.81 13.65
C THR A 68 4.74 -16.06 12.39
N LEU A 69 4.70 -14.73 12.39
CA LEU A 69 5.13 -13.89 11.29
C LEU A 69 6.60 -13.50 11.41
N GLU A 70 7.42 -13.95 10.47
CA GLU A 70 8.80 -13.50 10.32
C GLU A 70 8.83 -12.20 9.50
N GLN A 71 9.50 -11.17 10.03
CA GLN A 71 9.54 -9.85 9.41
C GLN A 71 10.97 -9.43 9.15
N HIS A 72 11.26 -9.13 7.89
CA HIS A 72 12.58 -8.73 7.46
C HIS A 72 12.58 -7.49 6.59
N TYR A 73 13.69 -6.77 6.63
CA TYR A 73 14.03 -5.77 5.63
C TYR A 73 15.09 -6.30 4.67
N VAL A 74 15.09 -5.78 3.44
CA VAL A 74 16.10 -6.04 2.42
C VAL A 74 16.68 -4.71 1.97
N LEU A 75 17.95 -4.47 2.29
CA LEU A 75 18.64 -3.27 1.82
C LEU A 75 18.83 -3.35 0.31
N THR A 76 18.30 -2.38 -0.42
CA THR A 76 18.25 -2.40 -1.87
C THR A 76 18.55 -1.02 -2.45
N PRO A 77 19.47 -0.90 -3.42
CA PRO A 77 19.63 0.32 -4.20
C PRO A 77 18.35 0.66 -4.97
N ALA A 78 17.98 1.94 -5.05
CA ALA A 78 16.70 2.36 -5.63
C ALA A 78 16.52 1.88 -7.08
N ASP A 79 17.60 1.92 -7.87
CA ASP A 79 17.61 1.55 -9.30
C ASP A 79 17.52 0.04 -9.55
N PHE A 80 17.81 -0.78 -8.53
CA PHE A 80 17.83 -2.24 -8.64
C PHE A 80 16.68 -2.92 -7.90
N ARG A 81 15.74 -2.15 -7.36
CA ARG A 81 14.62 -2.64 -6.56
C ARG A 81 13.82 -3.76 -7.22
N ASP A 82 13.53 -3.62 -8.51
CA ASP A 82 12.76 -4.63 -9.26
C ASP A 82 13.57 -5.90 -9.47
N ALA A 83 14.89 -5.78 -9.66
CA ALA A 83 15.79 -6.93 -9.78
C ALA A 83 15.91 -7.70 -8.45
N TYR A 84 16.01 -7.00 -7.31
CA TYR A 84 15.98 -7.64 -6.00
C TYR A 84 14.67 -8.36 -5.74
N LEU A 85 13.51 -7.75 -6.06
CA LEU A 85 12.21 -8.41 -5.96
C LEU A 85 12.19 -9.72 -6.75
N ILE A 86 12.61 -9.68 -8.02
CA ILE A 86 12.59 -10.85 -8.90
C ILE A 86 13.59 -11.90 -8.41
N GLY A 87 14.80 -11.51 -8.01
CA GLY A 87 15.80 -12.43 -7.47
C GLY A 87 15.34 -13.14 -6.19
N ILE A 88 14.63 -12.43 -5.30
CA ILE A 88 14.00 -13.01 -4.11
C ILE A 88 12.95 -14.03 -4.51
N ILE A 89 12.04 -13.69 -5.43
CA ILE A 89 10.99 -14.60 -5.90
C ILE A 89 11.62 -15.84 -6.54
N MET A 90 12.62 -15.69 -7.41
CA MET A 90 13.34 -16.80 -8.04
C MET A 90 14.00 -17.70 -6.99
N LYS A 91 14.67 -17.12 -5.99
CA LYS A 91 15.33 -17.87 -4.92
C LYS A 91 14.31 -18.70 -4.13
N ILE A 92 13.18 -18.09 -3.75
CA ILE A 92 12.14 -18.77 -2.99
C ILE A 92 11.47 -19.86 -3.84
N GLN A 93 11.15 -19.59 -5.11
CA GLN A 93 10.53 -20.57 -6.00
C GLN A 93 11.43 -21.77 -6.30
N LYS A 94 12.75 -21.63 -6.23
CA LYS A 94 13.68 -22.77 -6.32
C LYS A 94 13.50 -23.76 -5.17
N THR A 95 13.24 -23.27 -3.95
CA THR A 95 13.06 -24.11 -2.75
C THR A 95 11.60 -24.51 -2.54
N ALA A 96 10.67 -23.61 -2.87
CA ALA A 96 9.23 -23.78 -2.72
C ALA A 96 8.52 -23.38 -4.03
N PRO A 97 8.43 -24.30 -5.02
CA PRO A 97 7.87 -23.99 -6.34
C PRO A 97 6.44 -23.49 -6.32
N ASN A 98 5.65 -23.88 -5.31
CA ASN A 98 4.24 -23.50 -5.16
C ASN A 98 4.02 -22.30 -4.23
N ALA A 99 5.10 -21.64 -3.80
CA ALA A 99 5.02 -20.46 -2.94
C ALA A 99 4.12 -19.38 -3.54
N SER A 100 3.21 -18.86 -2.72
CA SER A 100 2.32 -17.75 -3.07
C SER A 100 2.88 -16.41 -2.58
N PHE A 101 2.86 -15.39 -3.45
CA PHE A 101 3.44 -14.07 -3.18
C PHE A 101 2.37 -12.98 -3.31
N MET A 102 2.34 -12.07 -2.35
CA MET A 102 1.62 -10.80 -2.45
C MET A 102 2.60 -9.63 -2.42
N VAL A 103 2.67 -8.87 -3.51
CA VAL A 103 3.60 -7.74 -3.68
C VAL A 103 2.85 -6.42 -3.56
N PHE A 104 3.17 -5.60 -2.56
CA PHE A 104 2.58 -4.28 -2.38
C PHE A 104 3.41 -3.18 -3.02
N THR A 105 2.76 -2.37 -3.84
CA THR A 105 3.38 -1.24 -4.55
C THR A 105 2.70 0.09 -4.20
N LYS A 106 3.44 1.19 -4.30
CA LYS A 106 2.94 2.52 -3.93
C LYS A 106 1.89 3.09 -4.89
N THR A 107 1.96 2.77 -6.18
CA THR A 107 1.09 3.38 -7.19
C THR A 107 0.57 2.35 -8.18
N CYS A 108 -0.61 2.62 -8.77
CA CYS A 108 -1.20 1.75 -9.79
C CYS A 108 -0.32 1.63 -11.03
N LYS A 109 0.39 2.71 -11.41
CA LYS A 109 1.33 2.70 -12.54
C LYS A 109 2.49 1.73 -12.27
N ILE A 110 3.10 1.79 -11.08
CA ILE A 110 4.17 0.86 -10.69
C ILE A 110 3.64 -0.59 -10.68
N ALA A 111 2.46 -0.83 -10.11
CA ALA A 111 1.84 -2.14 -10.10
C ALA A 111 1.70 -2.73 -11.52
N GLN A 112 1.24 -1.91 -12.46
CA GLN A 112 1.02 -2.32 -13.85
C GLN A 112 2.33 -2.56 -14.60
N ILE A 113 3.33 -1.67 -14.45
CA ILE A 113 4.66 -1.86 -15.06
C ILE A 113 5.32 -3.13 -14.54
N LEU A 114 5.27 -3.33 -13.22
CA LEU A 114 5.88 -4.48 -12.58
C LEU A 114 5.23 -5.79 -13.06
N SER A 115 3.91 -5.81 -13.20
CA SER A 115 3.16 -6.94 -13.75
C SER A 115 3.54 -7.28 -15.18
N MET A 116 3.57 -6.28 -16.06
CA MET A 116 4.01 -6.46 -17.45
C MET A 116 5.47 -6.94 -17.53
N THR A 117 6.32 -6.46 -16.62
CA THR A 117 7.73 -6.86 -16.53
C THR A 117 7.85 -8.33 -16.11
N LEU A 118 7.15 -8.73 -15.05
CA LEU A 118 7.09 -10.11 -14.60
C LEU A 118 6.53 -11.05 -15.68
N ASP A 119 5.46 -10.65 -16.36
CA ASP A 119 4.88 -11.42 -17.47
C ASP A 119 5.90 -11.63 -18.59
N LYS A 120 6.63 -10.57 -18.98
CA LYS A 120 7.65 -10.63 -20.04
C LYS A 120 8.85 -11.51 -19.65
N LEU A 121 9.15 -11.60 -18.36
CA LEU A 121 10.18 -12.46 -17.79
C LEU A 121 9.68 -13.89 -17.49
N GLY A 122 8.42 -14.20 -17.79
CA GLY A 122 7.86 -15.55 -17.66
C GLY A 122 7.21 -15.88 -16.30
N PHE A 123 7.00 -14.89 -15.44
CA PHE A 123 6.36 -15.10 -14.14
C PHE A 123 4.84 -14.89 -14.22
N ALA A 124 4.09 -15.97 -14.02
CA ALA A 124 2.63 -15.91 -13.97
C ALA A 124 2.14 -15.05 -12.78
N ASN A 125 1.62 -13.87 -13.08
CA ASN A 125 1.17 -12.90 -12.08
C ASN A 125 -0.22 -12.31 -12.42
N VAL A 126 -0.79 -11.63 -11.42
CA VAL A 126 -2.01 -10.84 -11.57
C VAL A 126 -1.88 -9.52 -10.82
N THR A 127 -2.65 -8.51 -11.23
CA THR A 127 -2.66 -7.17 -10.61
C THR A 127 -4.00 -6.80 -10.01
N LEU A 128 -3.95 -6.13 -8.86
CA LEU A 128 -5.10 -5.50 -8.20
C LEU A 128 -4.78 -4.03 -7.87
N HIS A 129 -5.32 -3.13 -8.69
CA HIS A 129 -5.25 -1.69 -8.46
C HIS A 129 -6.56 -1.00 -8.86
N SER A 130 -6.78 0.21 -8.35
CA SER A 130 -8.05 0.94 -8.51
C SER A 130 -8.39 1.32 -9.95
N MET A 131 -7.39 1.40 -10.84
CA MET A 131 -7.61 1.65 -12.27
C MET A 131 -8.14 0.44 -13.05
N LYS A 132 -8.15 -0.76 -12.46
CA LYS A 132 -8.78 -1.94 -13.08
C LYS A 132 -10.30 -1.96 -12.83
N PRO A 133 -11.12 -2.26 -13.86
CA PRO A 133 -12.53 -2.56 -13.68
C PRO A 133 -12.77 -3.67 -12.64
N GLN A 134 -13.89 -3.60 -11.91
CA GLN A 134 -14.23 -4.58 -10.88
C GLN A 134 -14.24 -6.02 -11.41
N ARG A 135 -14.74 -6.24 -12.64
CA ARG A 135 -14.75 -7.55 -13.30
C ARG A 135 -13.35 -8.13 -13.47
N GLU A 136 -12.38 -7.31 -13.91
CA GLU A 136 -10.98 -7.72 -14.04
C GLU A 136 -10.37 -8.04 -12.68
N ARG A 137 -10.68 -7.24 -11.64
CA ARG A 137 -10.21 -7.50 -10.27
C ARG A 137 -10.69 -8.85 -9.74
N LEU A 138 -11.96 -9.20 -9.98
CA LEU A 138 -12.53 -10.50 -9.60
C LEU A 138 -11.91 -11.65 -10.40
N SER A 139 -11.69 -11.47 -11.71
CA SER A 139 -11.02 -12.47 -12.55
C SER A 139 -9.57 -12.71 -12.11
N ALA A 140 -8.83 -11.64 -11.81
CA ALA A 140 -7.47 -11.72 -11.27
C ALA A 140 -7.43 -12.50 -9.95
N LEU A 141 -8.37 -12.24 -9.03
CA LEU A 141 -8.50 -12.99 -7.80
C LEU A 141 -8.82 -14.47 -8.03
N SER A 142 -9.71 -14.78 -8.98
CA SER A 142 -10.02 -16.16 -9.32
C SER A 142 -8.77 -16.90 -9.81
N ARG A 143 -7.99 -16.30 -10.71
CA ARG A 143 -6.73 -16.88 -11.22
C ARG A 143 -5.70 -17.10 -10.11
N PHE A 144 -5.62 -16.19 -9.15
CA PHE A 144 -4.73 -16.32 -8.00
C PHE A 144 -5.17 -17.44 -7.05
N ARG A 145 -6.47 -17.51 -6.74
CA ARG A 145 -7.07 -18.56 -5.90
C ARG A 145 -6.89 -19.96 -6.51
N SER A 146 -6.98 -20.07 -7.83
CA SER A 146 -6.73 -21.33 -8.56
C SER A 146 -5.24 -21.66 -8.74
N HIS A 147 -4.32 -20.89 -8.15
CA HIS A 147 -2.86 -21.03 -8.30
C HIS A 147 -2.32 -20.99 -9.74
N ILE A 148 -3.14 -20.52 -10.70
CA ILE A 148 -2.71 -20.25 -12.07
C ILE A 148 -1.68 -19.12 -12.09
N ALA A 149 -1.91 -18.11 -11.24
CA ALA A 149 -0.92 -17.07 -10.94
C ALA A 149 -0.45 -17.24 -9.50
N LYS A 150 0.87 -17.25 -9.29
CA LYS A 150 1.49 -17.40 -7.96
C LYS A 150 1.86 -16.05 -7.34
N ILE A 151 1.83 -14.98 -8.13
CA ILE A 151 2.20 -13.64 -7.71
C ILE A 151 1.00 -12.70 -7.88
N LEU A 152 0.62 -12.03 -6.81
CA LEU A 152 -0.40 -11.00 -6.80
C LEU A 152 0.22 -9.64 -6.47
N ILE A 153 0.21 -8.71 -7.43
CA ILE A 153 0.69 -7.34 -7.23
C ILE A 153 -0.50 -6.44 -6.87
N ALA A 154 -0.43 -5.74 -5.75
CA ALA A 154 -1.53 -4.91 -5.26
C ALA A 154 -1.09 -3.52 -4.80
N THR A 155 -2.08 -2.62 -4.71
CA THR A 155 -1.99 -1.34 -4.00
C THR A 155 -2.91 -1.38 -2.78
N ASP A 156 -2.61 -0.60 -1.73
CA ASP A 156 -3.36 -0.64 -0.45
C ASP A 156 -4.86 -0.37 -0.61
N VAL A 157 -5.22 0.55 -1.50
CA VAL A 157 -6.62 0.89 -1.77
C VAL A 157 -7.36 -0.27 -2.43
N ALA A 158 -6.66 -1.04 -3.25
CA ALA A 158 -7.29 -2.09 -4.05
C ALA A 158 -7.42 -3.42 -3.32
N SER A 159 -6.70 -3.63 -2.21
CA SER A 159 -6.84 -4.81 -1.36
C SER A 159 -7.96 -4.71 -0.33
N ARG A 160 -8.45 -3.50 -0.03
CA ARG A 160 -9.56 -3.28 0.91
C ARG A 160 -10.91 -3.71 0.32
N GLY A 161 -11.71 -4.40 1.12
CA GLY A 161 -13.05 -4.86 0.75
C GLY A 161 -13.07 -6.02 -0.26
N LEU A 162 -11.92 -6.64 -0.54
CA LEU A 162 -11.83 -7.88 -1.28
C LEU A 162 -11.32 -8.97 -0.34
N ASP A 163 -11.95 -10.14 -0.41
CA ASP A 163 -11.49 -11.33 0.28
C ASP A 163 -10.28 -11.91 -0.48
N ILE A 164 -9.09 -11.45 -0.12
CA ILE A 164 -7.83 -11.92 -0.73
C ILE A 164 -7.38 -13.16 0.04
N PRO A 165 -7.11 -14.29 -0.66
CA PRO A 165 -6.64 -15.49 0.00
C PRO A 165 -5.30 -15.22 0.70
N GLN A 166 -5.08 -15.95 1.80
CA GLN A 166 -3.83 -15.91 2.53
C GLN A 166 -2.66 -16.34 1.63
N VAL A 167 -1.53 -15.65 1.78
CA VAL A 167 -0.28 -15.96 1.07
C VAL A 167 0.81 -16.38 2.05
N GLU A 168 1.84 -17.07 1.56
CA GLU A 168 3.01 -17.41 2.35
C GLU A 168 3.96 -16.21 2.49
N TYR A 169 4.19 -15.51 1.39
CA TYR A 169 5.13 -14.39 1.31
C TYR A 169 4.42 -13.07 1.01
N VAL A 170 4.63 -12.08 1.87
CA VAL A 170 4.26 -10.68 1.60
C VAL A 170 5.52 -9.91 1.29
N ILE A 171 5.57 -9.22 0.16
CA ILE A 171 6.71 -8.38 -0.23
C ILE A 171 6.26 -6.93 -0.38
N ASN A 172 6.73 -6.06 0.50
CA ASN A 172 6.59 -4.62 0.35
C ASN A 172 7.66 -4.13 -0.63
N HIS A 173 7.28 -3.97 -1.90
CA HIS A 173 8.17 -3.38 -2.91
C HIS A 173 8.52 -1.92 -2.57
N SER A 174 7.59 -1.21 -1.91
CA SER A 174 7.84 0.11 -1.34
C SER A 174 7.40 0.14 0.10
N VAL A 175 8.23 0.72 0.97
CA VAL A 175 7.90 0.93 2.39
C VAL A 175 6.58 1.72 2.48
N PRO A 176 5.58 1.23 3.26
CA PRO A 176 4.35 1.96 3.49
C PRO A 176 4.65 3.30 4.19
N SER A 177 3.80 4.30 3.94
CA SER A 177 3.97 5.64 4.53
C SER A 177 3.47 5.75 5.97
N ASP A 178 2.68 4.77 6.42
CA ASP A 178 2.10 4.70 7.75
C ASP A 178 2.34 3.28 8.30
N ALA A 179 2.70 3.18 9.57
CA ALA A 179 2.89 1.92 10.28
C ALA A 179 1.60 1.09 10.37
N LYS A 180 0.43 1.73 10.41
CA LYS A 180 -0.86 1.01 10.38
C LYS A 180 -1.05 0.27 9.07
N ASP A 181 -0.69 0.89 7.95
CA ASP A 181 -0.75 0.26 6.64
C ASP A 181 0.25 -0.90 6.55
N TYR A 182 1.43 -0.78 7.17
CA TYR A 182 2.36 -1.90 7.29
C TYR A 182 1.71 -3.12 7.95
N VAL A 183 1.10 -2.95 9.13
CA VAL A 183 0.43 -4.04 9.86
C VAL A 183 -0.66 -4.68 9.00
N HIS A 184 -1.47 -3.87 8.30
CA HIS A 184 -2.51 -4.39 7.39
C HIS A 184 -1.98 -5.19 6.21
N ARG A 185 -0.78 -4.84 5.70
CA ARG A 185 -0.12 -5.54 4.60
C ARG A 185 0.48 -6.86 5.07
N VAL A 186 1.29 -6.84 6.13
CA VAL A 186 1.95 -8.06 6.62
C VAL A 186 0.96 -9.04 7.24
N GLY A 187 -0.15 -8.52 7.77
CA GLY A 187 -1.29 -9.33 8.19
C GLY A 187 -2.01 -10.06 7.04
N ARG A 188 -1.50 -10.09 5.80
CA ARG A 188 -2.00 -10.95 4.71
C ARG A 188 -1.36 -12.33 4.68
N THR A 189 -0.30 -12.53 5.46
CA THR A 189 0.34 -13.83 5.71
C THR A 189 0.17 -14.22 7.19
N ALA A 190 0.69 -15.38 7.58
CA ALA A 190 0.75 -15.87 8.96
C ALA A 190 -0.58 -15.89 9.73
N ARG A 191 -1.73 -16.05 9.04
CA ARG A 191 -3.05 -16.24 9.67
C ARG A 191 -3.33 -17.70 9.98
N ALA A 192 -4.24 -17.94 10.93
CA ALA A 192 -4.74 -19.27 11.29
C ALA A 192 -3.62 -20.28 11.66
N GLY A 193 -2.63 -19.83 12.44
CA GLY A 193 -1.54 -20.69 12.94
C GLY A 193 -0.46 -21.07 11.93
N ARG A 194 -0.56 -20.62 10.67
CA ARG A 194 0.49 -20.87 9.66
C ARG A 194 1.67 -19.93 9.86
N LYS A 195 2.85 -20.39 9.44
CA LYS A 195 4.03 -19.52 9.30
C LYS A 195 3.86 -18.61 8.09
N GLY A 196 4.49 -17.46 8.15
CA GLY A 196 4.48 -16.48 7.07
C GLY A 196 5.69 -15.58 7.13
N THR A 197 6.13 -15.10 5.97
CA THR A 197 7.29 -14.22 5.88
C THR A 197 6.91 -12.91 5.19
N ALA A 198 7.25 -11.80 5.83
CA ALA A 198 7.13 -10.45 5.28
C ALA A 198 8.52 -9.88 4.96
N LEU A 199 8.73 -9.47 3.71
CA LEU A 199 9.97 -8.87 3.23
C LEU A 199 9.70 -7.43 2.81
N THR A 200 10.45 -6.47 3.33
CA THR A 200 10.31 -5.06 2.96
C THR A 200 11.56 -4.55 2.28
N LEU A 201 11.43 -4.14 1.00
CA LEU A 201 12.54 -3.56 0.26
C LEU A 201 12.73 -2.11 0.70
N ILE A 202 13.93 -1.81 1.22
CA ILE A 202 14.26 -0.50 1.76
C ILE A 202 15.41 0.12 0.98
N THR A 203 15.36 1.44 0.82
CA THR A 203 16.50 2.24 0.36
C THR A 203 17.08 3.06 1.51
N PRO A 204 18.28 3.63 1.37
CA PRO A 204 18.85 4.54 2.38
C PRO A 204 17.96 5.74 2.73
N HIS A 205 16.99 6.09 1.87
CA HIS A 205 16.05 7.17 2.13
C HIS A 205 14.85 6.77 3.00
N ASP A 206 14.62 5.47 3.21
CA ASP A 206 13.44 4.94 3.89
C ASP A 206 13.67 4.70 5.40
N VAL A 207 14.85 5.04 5.94
CA VAL A 207 15.25 4.76 7.33
C VAL A 207 14.24 5.28 8.35
N LEU A 208 13.77 6.52 8.18
CA LEU A 208 12.78 7.13 9.09
C LEU A 208 11.43 6.41 9.05
N LEU A 209 11.02 5.89 7.89
CA LEU A 209 9.77 5.14 7.75
C LEU A 209 9.87 3.80 8.47
N ILE A 210 11.00 3.11 8.33
CA ILE A 210 11.23 1.84 9.02
C ILE A 210 11.30 2.03 10.53
N GLN A 211 12.00 3.07 11.02
CA GLN A 211 12.05 3.37 12.45
C GLN A 211 10.65 3.60 13.04
N SER A 212 9.79 4.35 12.32
CA SER A 212 8.39 4.56 12.74
C SER A 212 7.58 3.26 12.73
N ILE A 213 7.85 2.35 11.80
CA ILE A 213 7.21 1.03 11.74
C ILE A 213 7.67 0.15 12.92
N GLU A 214 8.97 0.10 13.20
CA GLU A 214 9.54 -0.68 14.31
C GLU A 214 9.04 -0.19 15.67
N GLU A 215 8.97 1.13 15.86
CA GLU A 215 8.41 1.77 17.06
C GLU A 215 6.94 1.39 17.25
N HIS A 216 6.15 1.38 16.17
CA HIS A 216 4.74 1.03 16.24
C HIS A 216 4.52 -0.45 16.57
N ILE A 217 5.29 -1.36 15.96
CA ILE A 217 5.14 -2.81 16.15
C ILE A 217 5.76 -3.25 17.49
N GLY A 218 6.68 -2.47 18.05
CA GLY A 218 7.41 -2.82 19.27
C GLY A 218 8.51 -3.88 19.05
N SER A 219 8.91 -4.11 17.79
CA SER A 219 9.97 -5.07 17.44
C SER A 219 10.80 -4.57 16.26
N LYS A 220 12.07 -4.97 16.23
CA LYS A 220 12.99 -4.64 15.12
C LYS A 220 12.89 -5.66 14.00
N LEU A 221 12.95 -5.19 12.76
CA LEU A 221 13.00 -6.06 11.60
C LEU A 221 14.42 -6.62 11.47
N SER A 222 14.55 -7.90 11.15
CA SER A 222 15.86 -8.52 10.90
C SER A 222 16.26 -8.38 9.43
N GLU A 223 17.56 -8.34 9.14
CA GLU A 223 18.03 -8.23 7.75
C GLU A 223 17.86 -9.56 7.01
N TYR A 224 17.22 -9.53 5.85
CA TYR A 224 17.19 -10.66 4.91
C TYR A 224 18.28 -10.49 3.85
N LYS A 225 19.35 -11.28 3.97
CA LYS A 225 20.49 -11.23 3.05
C LYS A 225 20.16 -11.83 1.69
N VAL A 226 20.39 -11.03 0.64
CA VAL A 226 20.26 -11.44 -0.77
C VAL A 226 21.67 -11.59 -1.36
N ASN A 227 21.86 -12.58 -2.23
CA ASN A 227 23.13 -12.76 -2.91
C ASN A 227 23.21 -11.81 -4.12
N ASP A 228 24.00 -10.76 -3.99
CA ASP A 228 24.16 -9.72 -5.01
C ASP A 228 24.69 -10.26 -6.35
N LYS A 229 25.42 -11.39 -6.36
CA LYS A 229 25.88 -12.02 -7.60
C LYS A 229 24.71 -12.49 -8.46
N CYS A 230 23.74 -13.16 -7.85
CA CYS A 230 22.52 -13.59 -8.55
C CYS A 230 21.73 -12.40 -9.08
N ILE A 231 21.75 -11.28 -8.35
CA ILE A 231 21.07 -10.05 -8.77
C ILE A 231 21.79 -9.43 -9.97
N SER A 232 23.13 -9.34 -9.93
CA SER A 232 23.91 -8.77 -11.04
C SER A 232 23.67 -9.45 -12.40
N GLU A 233 23.40 -10.75 -12.39
CA GLU A 233 23.11 -11.53 -13.61
C GLU A 233 21.79 -11.12 -14.27
N ILE A 234 20.78 -10.73 -13.48
CA ILE A 234 19.44 -10.41 -13.97
C ILE A 234 19.16 -8.90 -14.08
N VAL A 235 19.96 -8.05 -13.40
CA VAL A 235 19.72 -6.59 -13.29
C VAL A 235 19.55 -5.94 -14.66
N VAL A 236 20.43 -6.24 -15.62
CA VAL A 236 20.38 -5.62 -16.96
C VAL A 236 19.09 -5.99 -17.67
N GLN A 237 18.76 -7.29 -17.71
CA GLN A 237 17.55 -7.78 -18.36
C GLN A 237 16.29 -7.20 -17.72
N VAL A 238 16.23 -7.16 -16.38
CA VAL A 238 15.10 -6.60 -15.63
C VAL A 238 14.93 -5.11 -15.93
N ASN A 239 16.01 -4.33 -15.89
CA ASN A 239 15.94 -2.88 -16.11
C ASN A 239 15.55 -2.52 -17.55
N VAL A 240 16.09 -3.22 -18.54
CA VAL A 240 15.70 -3.05 -19.95
C VAL A 240 14.22 -3.38 -20.12
N THR A 241 13.79 -4.55 -19.64
CA THR A 241 12.39 -5.00 -19.76
C THR A 241 11.44 -4.03 -19.08
N ARG A 242 11.76 -3.58 -17.86
CA ARG A 242 10.99 -2.60 -17.11
C ARG A 242 10.87 -1.28 -17.86
N ARG A 243 11.98 -0.81 -18.46
CA ARG A 243 12.01 0.44 -19.22
C ARG A 243 11.14 0.35 -20.46
N GLU A 244 11.21 -0.76 -21.20
CA GLU A 244 10.33 -1.03 -22.33
C GLU A 244 8.86 -1.03 -21.91
N GLN A 245 8.51 -1.67 -20.79
CA GLN A 245 7.12 -1.72 -20.31
C GLN A 245 6.62 -0.35 -19.82
N ASP A 246 7.47 0.47 -19.22
CA ASP A 246 7.12 1.85 -18.84
C ASP A 246 6.82 2.72 -20.08
N ILE A 247 7.62 2.57 -21.15
CA ILE A 247 7.40 3.26 -22.43
C ILE A 247 6.06 2.82 -23.02
N ARG A 248 5.84 1.51 -23.19
CA ARG A 248 4.58 0.95 -23.72
C ARG A 248 3.37 1.41 -22.93
N LEU A 249 3.45 1.37 -21.60
CA LEU A 249 2.32 1.78 -20.75
C LEU A 249 2.03 3.29 -20.88
N THR A 250 3.08 4.09 -21.10
CA THR A 250 2.94 5.53 -21.30
C THR A 250 2.37 5.86 -22.68
N GLU A 251 2.68 5.07 -23.72
CA GLU A 251 2.12 5.22 -25.07
C GLU A 251 0.60 4.97 -25.10
N VAL A 252 0.10 4.02 -24.31
CA VAL A 252 -1.35 3.71 -24.21
C VAL A 252 -2.10 4.73 -23.32
N ASP A 253 -1.44 5.83 -22.94
CA ASP A 253 -1.92 6.88 -22.03
C ASP A 253 -2.69 6.31 -20.83
N PHE A 254 -2.04 5.43 -20.05
CA PHE A 254 -2.67 4.72 -18.92
C PHE A 254 -3.48 5.61 -17.97
N ASP A 255 -3.06 6.87 -17.80
CA ASP A 255 -3.74 7.84 -16.94
C ASP A 255 -4.89 8.60 -17.63
N GLU A 256 -5.17 8.38 -18.91
CA GLU A 256 -6.18 9.08 -19.70
C GLU A 256 -7.55 9.03 -19.02
N LYS A 257 -8.05 7.83 -18.70
CA LYS A 257 -9.34 7.66 -18.01
C LYS A 257 -9.40 8.41 -16.67
N LYS A 258 -8.28 8.46 -15.95
CA LYS A 258 -8.17 9.20 -14.68
C LYS A 258 -8.18 10.71 -14.90
N ARG A 259 -7.49 11.19 -15.94
CA ARG A 259 -7.49 12.61 -16.36
C ARG A 259 -8.87 13.05 -16.81
N LEU A 260 -9.53 12.26 -17.65
CA LEU A 260 -10.89 12.54 -18.14
C LEU A 260 -11.89 12.61 -16.98
N ASN A 261 -11.86 11.65 -16.06
CA ASN A 261 -12.75 11.67 -14.89
C ASN A 261 -12.47 12.87 -13.98
N LYS A 262 -11.21 13.27 -13.82
CA LYS A 262 -10.85 14.47 -13.05
C LYS A 262 -11.36 15.75 -13.73
N ARG A 263 -11.19 15.87 -15.05
CA ARG A 263 -11.70 17.03 -15.81
C ARG A 263 -13.22 17.12 -15.74
N LYS A 264 -13.93 16.01 -15.92
CA LYS A 264 -15.39 15.95 -15.76
C LYS A 264 -15.83 16.44 -14.37
N LYS A 265 -15.16 15.98 -13.32
CA LYS A 265 -15.48 16.40 -11.94
C LYS A 265 -15.22 17.90 -11.70
N LEU A 266 -14.20 18.49 -12.31
CA LEU A 266 -13.95 19.92 -12.23
C LEU A 266 -15.05 20.73 -12.95
N ILE A 267 -15.47 20.25 -14.13
CA ILE A 267 -16.58 20.84 -14.89
C ILE A 267 -17.90 20.76 -14.08
N GLU A 268 -18.20 19.62 -13.47
CA GLU A 268 -19.35 19.45 -12.56
C GLU A 268 -19.31 20.42 -11.36
N GLN A 269 -18.12 20.81 -10.93
CA GLN A 269 -17.92 21.78 -9.85
C GLN A 269 -17.94 23.24 -10.34
N GLY A 270 -18.18 23.48 -11.63
CA GLY A 270 -18.16 24.81 -12.25
C GLY A 270 -16.76 25.41 -12.38
N ILE A 271 -15.71 24.60 -12.24
CA ILE A 271 -14.31 25.05 -12.32
C ILE A 271 -13.76 24.69 -13.70
N ASP A 272 -13.22 25.68 -14.41
CA ASP A 272 -12.53 25.43 -15.67
C ASP A 272 -11.29 24.53 -15.43
N PRO A 273 -11.22 23.34 -16.06
CA PRO A 273 -10.09 22.42 -15.87
C PRO A 273 -8.73 23.01 -16.25
N ASP A 274 -8.67 23.86 -17.28
CA ASP A 274 -7.43 24.42 -17.81
C ASP A 274 -6.92 25.52 -16.88
N GLU A 275 -7.83 26.34 -16.34
CA GLU A 275 -7.51 27.34 -15.33
C GLU A 275 -7.01 26.67 -14.04
N PHE A 276 -7.71 25.62 -13.58
CA PHE A 276 -7.30 24.84 -12.41
C PHE A 276 -5.92 24.21 -12.60
N GLU A 277 -5.62 23.67 -13.79
CA GLU A 277 -4.34 23.03 -14.07
C GLU A 277 -3.19 24.06 -14.11
N ARG A 278 -3.41 25.24 -14.71
CA ARG A 278 -2.46 26.36 -14.68
C ARG A 278 -2.19 26.84 -13.25
N ALA A 279 -3.25 27.00 -12.44
CA ALA A 279 -3.14 27.41 -11.05
C ALA A 279 -2.34 26.39 -10.22
N MET A 280 -2.62 25.10 -10.39
CA MET A 280 -1.88 24.02 -9.73
C MET A 280 -0.41 23.97 -10.18
N LYS A 281 -0.12 24.17 -11.47
CA LYS A 281 1.26 24.23 -11.98
C LYS A 281 2.04 25.41 -11.38
N LYS A 282 1.39 26.57 -11.24
CA LYS A 282 1.97 27.75 -10.57
C LYS A 282 2.23 27.48 -9.08
N LYS A 283 1.28 26.86 -8.38
CA LYS A 283 1.43 26.47 -6.97
C LYS A 283 2.57 25.47 -6.75
N ARG A 284 2.68 24.43 -7.59
CA ARG A 284 3.78 23.44 -7.53
C ARG A 284 5.14 24.09 -7.79
N ARG A 285 5.23 24.99 -8.78
CA ARG A 285 6.45 25.77 -9.05
C ARG A 285 6.85 26.63 -7.85
N LYS A 286 5.90 27.29 -7.19
CA LYS A 286 6.14 28.10 -6.00
C LYS A 286 6.64 27.25 -4.83
N ALA A 287 5.95 26.15 -4.51
CA ALA A 287 6.34 25.23 -3.45
C ALA A 287 7.73 24.61 -3.69
N PHE A 288 8.06 24.27 -4.94
CA PHE A 288 9.39 23.75 -5.29
C PHE A 288 10.49 24.80 -5.09
N LYS A 289 10.23 26.08 -5.45
CA LYS A 289 11.16 27.18 -5.18
C LYS A 289 11.36 27.39 -3.68
N GLU A 290 10.29 27.40 -2.90
CA GLU A 290 10.34 27.54 -1.45
C GLU A 290 11.16 26.40 -0.79
N GLN A 291 10.88 25.14 -1.14
CA GLN A 291 11.66 24.00 -0.65
C GLN A 291 13.14 24.07 -1.04
N ARG A 292 13.44 24.54 -2.26
CA ARG A 292 14.84 24.73 -2.70
C ARG A 292 15.53 25.83 -1.90
N MET A 293 14.88 26.96 -1.66
CA MET A 293 15.42 28.05 -0.84
C MET A 293 15.64 27.61 0.60
N GLU A 294 14.71 26.84 1.17
CA GLU A 294 14.84 26.31 2.54
C GLU A 294 16.00 25.31 2.66
N ARG A 295 16.20 24.47 1.64
CA ARG A 295 17.37 23.57 1.57
C ARG A 295 18.69 24.32 1.42
N MET A 296 18.71 25.45 0.71
CA MET A 296 19.90 26.30 0.58
C MET A 296 20.23 26.97 1.92
N LYS A 297 19.25 27.56 2.60
CA LYS A 297 19.43 28.14 3.94
C LYS A 297 19.95 27.11 4.96
N LYS A 298 19.36 25.92 5.01
CA LYS A 298 19.83 24.82 5.88
C LYS A 298 21.27 24.37 5.57
N LYS A 299 21.76 24.56 4.34
CA LYS A 299 23.16 24.30 3.99
C LYS A 299 24.10 25.42 4.44
N GLU A 300 23.69 26.69 4.26
CA GLU A 300 24.43 27.85 4.73
C GLU A 300 24.52 27.92 6.27
N ASP A 301 23.45 27.56 6.96
CA ASP A 301 23.44 27.50 8.44
C ASP A 301 24.35 26.37 8.95
N LYS A 302 24.38 25.24 8.24
CA LYS A 302 25.32 24.14 8.53
C LYS A 302 26.77 24.55 8.31
N SER A 303 27.10 25.23 7.20
CA SER A 303 28.47 25.66 6.92
C SER A 303 28.96 26.71 7.93
N LYS A 304 28.10 27.64 8.34
CA LYS A 304 28.42 28.62 9.39
C LYS A 304 28.60 27.96 10.77
N SER A 305 27.78 26.95 11.10
CA SER A 305 27.92 26.23 12.36
C SER A 305 29.24 25.44 12.47
N SER A 306 29.75 24.93 11.35
CA SER A 306 31.05 24.23 11.31
C SER A 306 32.27 25.16 11.35
N GLU A 307 32.15 26.41 10.87
CA GLU A 307 33.24 27.40 10.98
C GLU A 307 33.39 27.95 12.41
N VAL A 308 32.28 28.08 13.15
CA VAL A 308 32.29 28.55 14.55
C VAL A 308 32.83 27.50 15.55
N THR A 309 32.83 26.21 15.20
CA THR A 309 33.39 25.15 16.08
C THR A 309 34.89 24.92 15.90
N GLN A 310 35.54 25.59 14.93
CA GLN A 310 36.97 25.48 14.66
C GLN A 310 37.78 26.74 15.04
N SER A 311 37.14 27.73 15.68
CA SER A 311 37.78 28.93 16.26
C SER A 311 37.68 28.88 17.77
#